data_AF-A0A2E3APG4-F1
#
_entry.id   AF-A0A2E3APG4-F1
#
_cell.length_a   1.000
_cell.length_b   1.000
_cell.length_c   1.000
_cell.angle_alpha   90.00
_cell.angle_beta   90.00
_cell.angle_gamma   90.00
#
_symmetry.space_group_name_H-M   'P 1'
#
loop_
_entity.id
_entity.type
_entity.pdbx_description
1 polymer ?
#
loop_
_entity_poly.entity_id
_entity_poly.type
_entity_poly.pdbx_seq_one_letter_code
_entity_poly.pdbx_strand_id
1 'polypeptide(L)'
;MISIFVTIQIRDGFVDQFKEASFGDSQGSVRDEPGCFRFDILQNSEDPNRFHLYEVYEDELALEAHRDAPHYKKWRSTVEDWFDGDISRVLMTTIFPSDKGWRDQKPHLLSW
;
A
#
# COMPACT_ATOMS: atom_id res chain seq x y z
N MET A 1 0.29 -14.52 7.13
CA MET A 1 0.47 -13.47 6.10
C MET A 1 1.45 -12.41 6.58
N ILE A 2 2.23 -11.85 5.66
CA ILE A 2 3.18 -10.77 5.92
C ILE A 2 2.42 -9.45 5.82
N SER A 3 2.69 -8.52 6.72
CA SER A 3 2.11 -7.18 6.71
C SER A 3 3.20 -6.13 6.81
N ILE A 4 3.01 -5.01 6.11
CA ILE A 4 3.98 -3.94 6.03
C ILE A 4 3.28 -2.63 6.40
N PHE A 5 3.89 -1.86 7.29
CA PHE A 5 3.50 -0.49 7.55
C PHE A 5 4.55 0.43 6.96
N VAL A 6 4.21 1.13 5.89
CA VAL A 6 5.08 2.10 5.23
C VAL A 6 4.74 3.48 5.76
N THR A 7 5.73 4.31 6.06
CA THR A 7 5.52 5.73 6.36
C THR A 7 6.30 6.57 5.37
N ILE A 8 5.59 7.53 4.78
CA ILE A 8 6.09 8.40 3.72
C ILE A 8 5.78 9.85 4.11
N GLN A 9 6.80 10.69 4.06
CA GLN A 9 6.62 12.15 4.11
C GLN A 9 6.61 12.69 2.67
N ILE A 10 5.63 13.53 2.36
CA ILE A 10 5.45 14.17 1.05
C ILE A 10 5.84 15.64 1.14
N ARG A 11 6.55 16.12 0.12
CA ARG A 11 6.91 17.53 -0.04
C ARG A 11 5.66 18.40 -0.16
N ASP A 12 5.75 19.64 0.32
CA ASP A 12 4.68 20.61 0.19
C ASP A 12 4.24 20.80 -1.27
N GLY A 13 2.92 20.87 -1.50
CA GLY A 13 2.33 21.08 -2.82
C GLY A 13 2.13 19.81 -3.67
N PHE A 14 2.48 18.62 -3.16
CA PHE A 14 2.30 17.34 -3.87
C PHE A 14 1.26 16.41 -3.25
N VAL A 15 0.63 16.81 -2.14
CA VAL A 15 -0.31 15.95 -1.37
C VAL A 15 -1.46 15.43 -2.23
N ASP A 16 -2.11 16.27 -3.03
CA ASP A 16 -3.26 15.86 -3.85
C ASP A 16 -2.84 14.96 -5.02
N GLN A 17 -1.70 15.26 -5.64
CA GLN A 17 -1.11 14.43 -6.69
C GLN A 17 -0.69 13.07 -6.15
N PHE A 18 -0.15 13.01 -4.93
CA PHE A 18 0.20 11.77 -4.26
C PHE A 18 -1.02 10.90 -4.01
N LYS A 19 -2.13 11.49 -3.53
CA LYS A 19 -3.40 10.76 -3.34
C LYS A 19 -3.89 10.17 -4.65
N GLU A 20 -3.98 10.99 -5.69
CA GLU A 20 -4.46 10.56 -7.01
C GLU A 20 -3.61 9.43 -7.60
N ALA A 21 -2.28 9.57 -7.56
CA ALA A 21 -1.36 8.53 -8.04
C ALA A 21 -1.50 7.24 -7.24
N SER A 22 -1.66 7.35 -5.91
CA SER A 22 -1.70 6.19 -5.01
C SER A 22 -3.00 5.41 -5.12
N PHE A 23 -4.14 6.04 -5.49
CA PHE A 23 -5.39 5.29 -5.74
C PHE A 23 -5.21 4.22 -6.82
N GLY A 24 -4.48 4.53 -7.88
CA GLY A 24 -4.22 3.58 -8.95
C GLY A 24 -3.41 2.37 -8.50
N ASP A 25 -2.44 2.59 -7.62
CA ASP A 25 -1.62 1.54 -7.01
C ASP A 25 -2.47 0.65 -6.11
N SER A 26 -3.13 1.26 -5.12
CA SER A 26 -3.92 0.52 -4.14
C SER A 26 -5.03 -0.29 -4.77
N GLN A 27 -5.84 0.33 -5.64
CA GLN A 27 -6.92 -0.38 -6.35
C GLN A 27 -6.38 -1.49 -7.25
N GLY A 28 -5.23 -1.26 -7.91
CA GLY A 28 -4.54 -2.27 -8.71
C GLY A 28 -4.12 -3.46 -7.88
N SER A 29 -3.50 -3.23 -6.72
CA SER A 29 -3.01 -4.29 -5.85
C SER A 29 -4.15 -5.16 -5.33
N VAL A 30 -5.21 -4.57 -4.77
CA VAL A 30 -6.32 -5.39 -4.22
C VAL A 30 -7.16 -6.09 -5.29
N ARG A 31 -7.29 -5.50 -6.50
CA ARG A 31 -8.08 -6.07 -7.60
C ARG A 31 -7.32 -7.12 -8.40
N ASP A 32 -6.07 -6.83 -8.76
CA ASP A 32 -5.34 -7.58 -9.77
C ASP A 32 -4.36 -8.59 -9.16
N GLU A 33 -3.92 -8.40 -7.91
CA GLU A 33 -2.95 -9.30 -7.27
C GLU A 33 -3.65 -10.37 -6.41
N PRO A 34 -3.54 -11.66 -6.75
CA PRO A 34 -4.14 -12.73 -5.95
C PRO A 34 -3.58 -12.80 -4.52
N GLY A 35 -2.31 -12.43 -4.34
CA GLY A 35 -1.61 -12.48 -3.06
C GLY A 35 -1.76 -11.22 -2.19
N CYS A 36 -2.39 -10.14 -2.66
CA CYS A 36 -2.60 -8.92 -1.86
C CYS A 36 -3.95 -8.95 -1.12
N PHE A 37 -3.94 -8.76 0.20
CA PHE A 37 -5.13 -8.84 1.07
C PHE A 37 -5.51 -7.51 1.72
N ARG A 38 -4.62 -6.52 1.68
CA ARG A 38 -4.88 -5.12 2.04
C ARG A 38 -3.89 -4.23 1.31
N PHE A 39 -4.37 -3.05 0.95
CA PHE A 39 -3.54 -1.96 0.46
C PHE A 39 -4.24 -0.66 0.83
N ASP A 40 -4.13 -0.28 2.10
CA ASP A 40 -4.81 0.90 2.63
C ASP A 40 -3.86 2.10 2.54
N ILE A 41 -4.35 3.23 2.01
CA ILE A 41 -3.65 4.52 2.09
C ILE A 41 -4.30 5.34 3.19
N LEU A 42 -3.49 5.76 4.15
CA LEU A 42 -3.91 6.50 5.33
C LEU A 42 -3.18 7.84 5.35
N GLN A 43 -3.92 8.94 5.47
CA GLN A 43 -3.33 10.25 5.71
C GLN A 43 -3.25 10.50 7.21
N ASN A 44 -2.11 10.96 7.71
CA ASN A 44 -1.94 11.30 9.12
C ASN A 44 -2.81 12.52 9.47
N SER A 45 -3.50 12.47 10.62
CA SER A 45 -4.44 13.51 11.06
C SER A 45 -3.77 14.75 11.65
N GLU A 46 -2.52 14.64 12.08
CA GLU A 46 -1.74 15.73 12.68
C GLU A 46 -0.77 16.37 11.67
N ASP A 47 -0.36 15.60 10.66
CA ASP A 47 0.53 16.03 9.58
C ASP A 47 -0.07 15.64 8.21
N PRO A 48 -0.71 16.57 7.47
CA PRO A 48 -1.35 16.26 6.20
C PRO A 48 -0.35 15.86 5.10
N ASN A 49 0.94 16.10 5.28
CA ASN A 49 1.98 15.69 4.34
C ASN A 49 2.50 14.28 4.64
N ARG A 50 2.06 13.65 5.73
CA ARG A 50 2.48 12.32 6.13
C ARG A 50 1.43 11.29 5.77
N PHE A 51 1.85 10.25 5.06
CA PHE A 51 1.03 9.13 4.66
C PHE A 51 1.56 7.82 5.23
N HIS A 52 0.64 6.90 5.46
CA HIS A 52 0.93 5.54 5.84
C HIS A 52 0.26 4.57 4.88
N LEU A 53 1.00 3.54 4.45
CA LEU A 53 0.44 2.45 3.65
C LEU A 53 0.42 1.20 4.52
N TYR A 54 -0.74 0.57 4.61
CA TYR A 54 -0.88 -0.74 5.25
C TYR A 54 -1.12 -1.80 4.18
N GLU A 55 -0.09 -2.61 3.96
CA GLU A 55 -0.07 -3.63 2.93
C GLU A 55 -0.04 -5.01 3.57
N VAL A 56 -0.83 -5.96 3.04
CA VAL A 56 -0.84 -7.35 3.52
C VAL A 56 -0.70 -8.29 2.33
N TYR A 57 0.27 -9.18 2.40
CA TYR A 57 0.58 -10.17 1.36
C TYR A 57 0.55 -11.60 1.90
N GLU A 58 0.20 -12.55 1.04
CA GLU A 58 0.23 -13.99 1.35
C GLU A 58 1.59 -14.39 1.93
N ASP A 59 2.66 -14.04 1.21
CA ASP A 59 4.05 -14.40 1.43
C ASP A 59 5.01 -13.40 0.72
N GLU A 60 6.32 -13.69 0.73
CA GLU A 60 7.33 -12.86 0.08
C GLU A 60 7.19 -12.85 -1.45
N LEU A 61 6.76 -13.96 -2.07
CA LEU A 61 6.57 -14.04 -3.52
C LEU A 61 5.45 -13.10 -3.98
N ALA A 62 4.39 -12.97 -3.19
CA ALA A 62 3.33 -12.00 -3.43
C ALA A 62 3.84 -10.55 -3.33
N LEU A 63 4.71 -10.24 -2.36
CA LEU A 63 5.35 -8.93 -2.24
C LEU A 63 6.31 -8.62 -3.41
N GLU A 64 7.05 -9.61 -3.87
CA GLU A 64 7.89 -9.47 -5.08
C GLU A 64 7.02 -9.23 -6.31
N ALA A 65 5.94 -9.99 -6.49
CA ALA A 65 5.00 -9.81 -7.58
C ALA A 65 4.37 -8.41 -7.59
N HIS A 66 4.02 -7.87 -6.42
CA HIS A 66 3.57 -6.48 -6.28
C HIS A 66 4.59 -5.49 -6.83
N ARG A 67 5.86 -5.59 -6.40
CA ARG A 67 6.94 -4.71 -6.87
C ARG A 67 7.21 -4.80 -8.37
N ASP A 68 6.80 -5.91 -8.99
CA ASP A 68 6.90 -6.10 -10.43
C ASP A 68 5.67 -5.66 -11.22
N ALA A 69 4.56 -5.38 -10.54
CA ALA A 69 3.30 -5.05 -11.16
C ALA A 69 3.35 -3.71 -11.93
N PRO A 70 2.62 -3.59 -13.06
CA PRO A 70 2.59 -2.34 -13.83
C PRO A 70 2.06 -1.13 -13.05
N HIS A 71 1.08 -1.33 -12.16
CA HIS A 71 0.52 -0.25 -11.35
C HIS A 71 1.55 0.27 -10.33
N TYR A 72 2.28 -0.62 -9.65
CA TYR A 72 3.37 -0.25 -8.75
C TYR A 72 4.50 0.49 -9.46
N LYS A 73 4.98 -0.03 -10.61
CA LYS A 73 6.05 0.62 -11.37
C LYS A 73 5.65 2.03 -11.82
N LYS A 74 4.39 2.21 -12.25
CA LYS A 74 3.84 3.51 -12.61
C LYS A 74 3.73 4.44 -11.39
N TRP A 75 3.22 3.94 -10.27
CA TRP A 75 3.13 4.71 -9.04
C TRP A 75 4.50 5.18 -8.60
N ARG A 76 5.46 4.25 -8.47
CA ARG A 76 6.81 4.52 -7.99
C ARG A 76 7.51 5.61 -8.81
N SER A 77 7.46 5.53 -10.14
CA SER A 77 8.08 6.54 -11.01
C SER A 77 7.35 7.89 -10.97
N THR A 78 6.06 7.90 -10.66
CA THR A 78 5.28 9.13 -10.53
C THR A 78 5.59 9.88 -9.25
N VAL A 79 5.73 9.15 -8.12
CA VAL A 79 5.81 9.75 -6.79
C VAL A 79 7.24 9.94 -6.26
N GLU A 80 8.26 9.38 -6.90
CA GLU A 80 9.62 9.32 -6.33
C GLU A 80 10.23 10.68 -5.98
N ASP A 81 9.95 11.71 -6.80
CA ASP A 81 10.45 13.07 -6.59
C ASP A 81 9.62 13.86 -5.56
N TRP A 82 8.52 13.29 -5.07
CA TRP A 82 7.62 13.95 -4.11
C TRP A 82 7.96 13.59 -2.67
N PHE A 83 8.83 12.61 -2.44
CA PHE A 83 9.24 12.22 -1.10
C PHE A 83 10.12 13.29 -0.43
N ASP A 84 9.85 13.51 0.85
CA ASP A 84 10.66 14.36 1.72
C ASP A 84 11.42 13.49 2.73
N GLY A 85 12.58 12.97 2.29
CA GLY A 85 13.42 12.08 3.07
C GLY A 85 13.15 10.59 2.82
N ASP A 86 13.63 9.76 3.74
CA ASP A 86 13.61 8.31 3.59
C ASP A 86 12.23 7.71 3.92
N ILE A 87 11.88 6.65 3.18
CA ILE A 87 10.68 5.86 3.45
C ILE A 87 10.97 4.88 4.59
N SER A 88 10.19 4.95 5.66
CA SER A 88 10.25 3.97 6.75
C SER A 88 9.34 2.78 6.47
N ARG A 89 9.78 1.57 6.83
CA ARG A 89 9.03 0.31 6.66
C ARG A 89 9.14 -0.53 7.91
N VAL A 90 8.01 -0.99 8.42
CA VAL A 90 7.93 -1.96 9.51
C VAL A 90 7.36 -3.26 8.96
N LEU A 91 8.17 -4.32 8.96
CA LEU A 91 7.73 -5.67 8.64
C LEU A 91 7.08 -6.31 9.85
N MET A 92 5.93 -6.93 9.63
CA MET A 92 5.09 -7.48 10.69
C MET A 92 4.47 -8.80 10.23
N THR A 93 4.12 -9.64 11.19
CA THR A 93 3.27 -10.82 10.97
C THR A 93 1.87 -10.49 11.45
N THR A 94 0.85 -10.72 10.63
CA THR A 94 -0.53 -10.54 11.10
C THR A 94 -0.89 -11.62 12.11
N ILE A 95 -1.38 -11.20 13.28
CA ILE A 95 -1.90 -12.10 14.31
C ILE A 95 -3.43 -12.26 14.19
N PHE A 96 -4.14 -11.18 13.88
CA PHE A 96 -5.56 -11.16 13.61
C PHE A 96 -5.86 -10.18 12.46
N PRO A 97 -6.75 -10.51 11.51
CA PRO A 97 -7.44 -11.80 11.35
C PRO A 97 -6.45 -12.94 11.05
N SER A 98 -6.91 -14.18 11.21
CA SER A 98 -6.12 -15.34 10.79
C SER A 98 -5.93 -15.33 9.26
N ASP A 99 -5.00 -16.14 8.74
CA ASP A 99 -4.82 -16.29 7.29
C ASP A 99 -6.12 -16.70 6.58
N LYS A 100 -6.94 -17.55 7.20
CA LYS A 100 -8.28 -17.87 6.68
C LYS A 100 -9.17 -16.63 6.67
N GLY A 101 -9.17 -15.85 7.75
CA GLY A 101 -9.96 -14.63 7.84
C GLY A 101 -9.58 -13.58 6.79
N TRP A 102 -8.30 -13.48 6.40
CA TRP A 102 -7.89 -12.66 5.27
C TRP A 102 -8.46 -13.17 3.94
N ARG A 103 -8.33 -14.48 3.69
CA ARG A 103 -8.86 -15.10 2.46
C ARG A 103 -10.38 -14.97 2.33
N ASP A 104 -11.11 -15.09 3.44
CA ASP A 104 -12.57 -14.91 3.47
C ASP A 104 -12.97 -13.46 3.19
N GLN A 105 -12.14 -12.48 3.58
CA GLN A 105 -12.42 -11.05 3.35
C GLN A 105 -12.04 -10.58 1.94
N LYS A 106 -11.08 -11.24 1.28
CA LYS A 106 -10.53 -10.79 -0.01
C LYS A 106 -11.62 -10.48 -1.06
N PRO A 107 -12.66 -11.31 -1.29
CA PRO A 107 -13.68 -11.02 -2.29
C PRO A 107 -14.46 -9.71 -2.01
N HIS A 108 -14.55 -9.30 -0.75
CA HIS A 108 -15.27 -8.11 -0.33
C HIS A 108 -14.44 -6.83 -0.41
N LEU A 109 -13.13 -6.96 -0.65
CA LEU A 109 -12.28 -5.79 -0.83
C LEU A 109 -12.76 -4.94 -1.98
N LEU A 110 -13.23 -5.55 -3.07
CA LEU A 110 -13.63 -4.86 -4.31
C LEU A 110 -14.94 -4.05 -4.22
N SER A 111 -15.50 -3.90 -3.02
CA SER A 111 -16.79 -3.23 -2.78
C SER A 111 -16.58 -1.80 -2.25
N TRP A 112 -15.87 -0.96 -3.01
CA TRP A 112 -15.60 0.46 -2.71
C TRP A 112 -16.36 1.42 -3.62
#